data_AF-A0A3N5WX89-F1
#
_entry.id   AF-A0A3N5WX89-F1
#
_cell.length_a   1.000
_cell.length_b   1.000
_cell.length_c   1.000
_cell.angle_alpha   90.00
_cell.angle_beta   90.00
_cell.angle_gamma   90.00
#
_symmetry.space_group_name_H-M   'P 1'
#
loop_
_entity.id
_entity.type
_entity.pdbx_description
1 polymer ?
#
loop_
_entity_poly.entity_id
_entity_poly.type
_entity_poly.pdbx_seq_one_letter_code
_entity_poly.pdbx_strand_id
1 'polypeptide(L)'
;MEKTFRTLSGLPVESVYGPESGTERFIGEPGEFPYTRGIHPDMYRGRLWTMRQFSGFATPLKNKRRYHYLLEQGQTGLSVAFDLPTLMGYDADHANSMGEVGKCGVSISSLEDMEILFRAIPLADVTVSMTINSPAAVSWSMYLAVAEQQGAVWARISGTIQNDILKEYIAQKEYIYPPRPSMRLVTDTIEFATGRLPRFNPISISGYHIREAGSTAV
;
A
#
# COMPACT_ATOMS: atom_id res chain seq x y z
N MET A 1 35.27 -23.97 -22.99
CA MET A 1 33.85 -23.56 -22.91
C MET A 1 33.82 -22.09 -22.59
N GLU A 2 33.14 -21.31 -23.42
CA GLU A 2 32.89 -19.90 -23.16
C GLU A 2 32.00 -19.77 -21.91
N LYS A 3 32.38 -18.92 -20.94
CA LYS A 3 31.62 -18.74 -19.70
C LYS A 3 30.42 -17.85 -19.99
N THR A 4 29.22 -18.41 -19.98
CA THR A 4 27.98 -17.64 -20.13
C THR A 4 27.48 -17.15 -18.77
N PHE A 5 27.31 -15.84 -18.60
CA PHE A 5 26.71 -15.24 -17.40
C PHE A 5 25.24 -14.94 -17.64
N ARG A 6 24.42 -15.08 -16.59
CA ARG A 6 22.98 -14.80 -16.64
C ARG A 6 22.53 -14.06 -15.38
N THR A 7 21.50 -13.24 -15.51
CA THR A 7 20.82 -12.64 -14.35
C THR A 7 20.02 -13.70 -13.58
N LEU A 8 19.50 -13.33 -12.40
CA LEU A 8 18.53 -14.16 -11.67
C LEU A 8 17.26 -14.45 -12.48
N SER A 9 16.90 -13.59 -13.44
CA SER A 9 15.77 -13.80 -14.36
C SER A 9 16.15 -14.69 -15.57
N GLY A 10 17.36 -15.23 -15.62
CA GLY A 10 17.83 -16.07 -16.72
C GLY A 10 18.21 -15.31 -17.99
N LEU A 11 18.22 -13.97 -17.96
CA LEU A 11 18.61 -13.12 -19.09
C LEU A 11 20.13 -13.20 -19.30
N PRO A 12 20.62 -13.35 -20.54
CA PRO A 12 22.05 -13.34 -20.81
C PRO A 12 22.67 -11.99 -20.45
N VAL A 13 23.87 -12.01 -19.88
CA VAL A 13 24.66 -10.82 -19.59
C VAL A 13 25.98 -10.91 -20.34
N GLU A 14 26.23 -9.96 -21.22
CA GLU A 14 27.50 -9.85 -21.95
C GLU A 14 28.62 -9.41 -21.01
N SER A 15 29.86 -9.76 -21.33
CA SER A 15 31.00 -9.45 -20.45
C SER A 15 31.29 -7.94 -20.38
N VAL A 16 30.96 -7.20 -21.43
CA VAL A 16 31.15 -5.75 -21.56
C VAL A 16 30.01 -5.20 -22.42
N TYR A 17 29.48 -4.02 -22.06
CA TYR A 17 28.51 -3.27 -22.87
C TYR A 17 29.18 -1.98 -23.37
N GLY A 18 29.18 -1.77 -24.69
CA GLY A 18 29.79 -0.61 -25.36
C GLY A 18 28.75 0.45 -25.76
N PRO A 19 29.18 1.57 -26.37
CA PRO A 19 28.28 2.60 -26.91
C PRO A 19 27.21 2.05 -27.88
N GLU A 20 27.55 0.99 -28.62
CA GLU A 20 26.66 0.28 -29.54
C GLU A 20 25.59 -0.58 -28.86
N SER A 21 25.72 -0.86 -27.55
CA SER A 21 24.80 -1.72 -26.80
C SER A 21 23.55 -0.97 -26.30
N GLY A 22 23.44 0.34 -26.51
CA GLY A 22 22.34 1.16 -26.02
C GLY A 22 21.03 0.99 -26.80
N THR A 23 19.90 1.08 -26.10
CA THR A 23 18.57 1.12 -26.71
C THR A 23 17.99 2.54 -26.64
N GLU A 24 18.32 3.40 -27.61
CA GLU A 24 17.83 4.80 -27.62
C GLU A 24 16.30 4.90 -27.75
N ARG A 25 15.66 3.84 -28.26
CA ARG A 25 14.27 3.85 -28.74
C ARG A 25 13.21 4.16 -27.67
N PHE A 26 13.52 4.06 -26.37
CA PHE A 26 12.53 4.26 -25.30
C PHE A 26 13.06 5.00 -24.06
N ILE A 27 14.12 5.81 -24.19
CA ILE A 27 14.66 6.54 -23.04
C ILE A 27 13.78 7.75 -22.69
N GLY A 28 13.52 8.64 -23.66
CA GLY A 28 12.71 9.86 -23.48
C GLY A 28 13.27 10.86 -22.46
N GLU A 29 12.47 11.89 -22.14
CA GLU A 29 12.76 12.88 -21.10
C GLU A 29 11.97 12.58 -19.80
N PRO A 30 12.46 12.99 -18.62
CA PRO A 30 11.71 12.82 -17.37
C PRO A 30 10.42 13.64 -17.41
N GLY A 31 9.32 13.07 -16.91
CA GLY A 31 8.00 13.70 -16.96
C GLY A 31 7.25 13.55 -18.29
N GLU A 32 7.85 12.89 -19.28
CA GLU A 32 7.24 12.64 -20.59
C GLU A 32 7.19 11.13 -20.87
N PHE A 33 6.18 10.68 -21.63
CA PHE A 33 6.09 9.29 -22.07
C PHE A 33 7.37 8.93 -22.88
N PRO A 34 8.04 7.79 -22.63
CA PRO A 34 7.57 6.61 -21.89
C PRO A 34 7.98 6.57 -20.40
N TYR A 35 8.35 7.71 -19.80
CA TYR A 35 8.67 7.87 -18.38
C TYR A 35 9.84 7.01 -17.87
N THR A 36 10.69 6.50 -18.76
CA THR A 36 11.83 5.65 -18.38
C THR A 36 12.83 6.39 -17.47
N ARG A 37 12.92 7.71 -17.62
CA ARG A 37 13.74 8.59 -16.75
C ARG A 37 13.00 9.16 -15.53
N GLY A 38 11.73 8.81 -15.34
CA GLY A 38 10.91 9.26 -14.22
C GLY A 38 9.57 9.90 -14.63
N ILE A 39 8.59 9.86 -13.73
CA ILE A 39 7.22 10.37 -13.97
C ILE A 39 7.07 11.89 -13.75
N HIS A 40 8.10 12.55 -13.20
CA HIS A 40 8.12 13.99 -12.94
C HIS A 40 9.35 14.61 -13.61
N PRO A 41 9.26 15.83 -14.15
CA PRO A 41 10.37 16.47 -14.88
C PRO A 41 11.56 16.85 -13.98
N ASP A 42 11.31 17.20 -12.72
CA ASP A 42 12.30 17.64 -11.75
C ASP A 42 12.66 16.56 -10.71
N MET A 43 11.91 15.47 -10.66
CA MET A 43 12.10 14.33 -9.75
C MET A 43 12.44 14.80 -8.33
N TYR A 44 13.53 14.30 -7.77
CA TYR A 44 13.95 14.57 -6.40
C TYR A 44 14.60 15.94 -6.19
N ARG A 45 14.82 16.72 -7.27
CA ARG A 45 15.22 18.13 -7.16
C ARG A 45 14.01 19.03 -6.85
N GLY A 46 12.81 18.61 -7.27
CA GLY A 46 11.55 19.27 -6.91
C GLY A 46 11.01 18.80 -5.58
N ARG A 47 10.80 17.48 -5.43
CA ARG A 47 10.29 16.88 -4.19
C ARG A 47 10.92 15.51 -3.94
N LEU A 48 11.45 15.32 -2.74
CA LEU A 48 11.93 14.00 -2.29
C LEU A 48 10.78 12.99 -2.25
N TRP A 49 11.11 11.70 -2.32
CA TRP A 49 10.14 10.65 -2.08
C TRP A 49 9.53 10.76 -0.69
N THR A 50 8.31 10.27 -0.52
CA THR A 50 7.67 10.21 0.80
C THR A 50 8.37 9.14 1.63
N MET A 51 9.01 9.53 2.73
CA MET A 51 9.50 8.57 3.72
C MET A 51 8.31 8.02 4.48
N ARG A 52 8.02 6.74 4.29
CA ARG A 52 6.83 6.07 4.85
C ARG A 52 7.23 4.73 5.45
N GLN A 53 7.45 4.70 6.76
CA GLN A 53 7.72 3.46 7.47
C GLN A 53 6.44 2.65 7.63
N PHE A 54 6.51 1.38 7.25
CA PHE A 54 5.48 0.39 7.53
C PHE A 54 5.42 0.14 9.04
N SER A 55 4.24 0.31 9.65
CA SER A 55 4.09 0.18 11.09
C SER A 55 2.72 -0.38 11.49
N GLY A 56 2.75 -1.37 12.37
CA GLY A 56 1.56 -1.98 12.97
C GLY A 56 1.98 -3.08 13.93
N PHE A 57 1.54 -3.02 15.18
CA PHE A 57 1.66 -4.12 16.15
C PHE A 57 0.76 -3.89 17.36
N ALA A 58 0.24 -4.96 17.95
CA ALA A 58 -0.59 -4.92 19.15
C ALA A 58 -1.86 -4.06 18.99
N THR A 59 -2.22 -3.26 20.01
CA THR A 59 -3.50 -2.56 20.10
C THR A 59 -3.50 -1.24 19.32
N PRO A 60 -4.68 -0.70 18.94
CA PRO A 60 -4.82 0.62 18.34
C PRO A 60 -4.10 1.72 19.15
N LEU A 61 -4.21 1.69 20.48
CA LEU A 61 -3.57 2.67 21.35
C LEU A 61 -2.04 2.65 21.27
N LYS A 62 -1.43 1.46 21.16
CA LYS A 62 0.03 1.32 21.02
C LYS A 62 0.49 1.83 19.65
N ASN A 63 -0.25 1.54 18.59
CA ASN A 63 0.04 2.06 17.24
C ASN A 63 -0.12 3.56 17.14
N LYS A 64 -1.15 4.15 17.76
CA LYS A 64 -1.28 5.60 17.86
C LYS A 64 -0.02 6.25 18.43
N ARG A 65 0.50 5.73 19.56
CA ARG A 65 1.76 6.21 20.16
C ARG A 65 2.93 6.10 19.19
N ARG A 66 3.01 4.99 18.45
CA ARG A 66 4.02 4.78 17.40
C ARG A 66 3.89 5.79 16.26
N TYR A 67 2.68 6.13 15.82
CA TYR A 67 2.45 7.12 14.78
C TYR A 67 2.87 8.53 15.20
N HIS A 68 2.53 8.95 16.42
CA HIS A 68 3.02 10.24 16.95
C HIS A 68 4.55 10.27 16.98
N TYR A 69 5.19 9.23 17.51
CA TYR A 69 6.66 9.13 17.49
C TYR A 69 7.22 9.25 16.07
N LEU A 70 6.66 8.53 15.10
CA LEU A 70 7.14 8.56 13.71
C LEU A 70 7.01 9.96 13.09
N LEU A 71 5.87 10.63 13.30
CA LEU A 71 5.64 12.00 12.83
C LEU A 71 6.62 12.99 13.50
N GLU A 72 6.87 12.84 14.81
CA GLU A 72 7.85 13.65 15.55
C GLU A 72 9.29 13.45 15.04
N GLN A 73 9.62 12.26 14.52
CA GLN A 73 10.91 11.96 13.88
C GLN A 73 10.98 12.39 12.41
N GLY A 74 10.01 13.15 11.90
CA GLY A 74 10.02 13.72 10.56
C GLY A 74 9.44 12.83 9.46
N GLN A 75 8.73 11.75 9.82
CA GLN A 75 7.99 10.95 8.85
C GLN A 75 6.89 11.79 8.19
N THR A 76 6.82 11.77 6.85
CA THR A 76 5.90 12.63 6.07
C THR A 76 4.61 11.94 5.65
N GLY A 77 4.42 10.69 6.05
CA GLY A 77 3.20 9.92 5.81
C GLY A 77 3.15 8.63 6.63
N LEU A 78 1.97 8.20 7.07
CA LEU A 78 1.80 6.99 7.89
C LEU A 78 1.52 5.76 7.04
N SER A 79 1.96 4.59 7.49
CA SER A 79 1.54 3.32 6.89
C SER A 79 1.05 2.36 7.97
N VAL A 80 -0.17 1.86 7.78
CA VAL A 80 -0.87 0.96 8.69
C VAL A 80 -0.70 -0.47 8.20
N ALA A 81 -0.12 -1.31 9.06
CA ALA A 81 -0.15 -2.76 8.93
C ALA A 81 -1.25 -3.32 9.84
N PHE A 82 -2.14 -4.16 9.30
CA PHE A 82 -3.21 -4.80 10.06
C PHE A 82 -2.81 -6.21 10.49
N ASP A 83 -3.40 -6.70 11.57
CA ASP A 83 -3.19 -8.09 11.98
C ASP A 83 -3.90 -9.08 11.05
N LEU A 84 -3.54 -10.37 11.14
CA LEU A 84 -4.12 -11.39 10.28
C LEU A 84 -5.65 -11.51 10.42
N PRO A 85 -6.26 -11.45 11.62
CA PRO A 85 -7.71 -11.39 11.77
C PRO A 85 -8.36 -10.29 10.93
N THR A 86 -7.90 -9.04 11.07
CA THR A 86 -8.43 -7.91 10.29
C THR A 86 -8.19 -8.11 8.78
N LEU A 87 -7.00 -8.59 8.37
CA LEU A 87 -6.70 -8.86 6.95
C LEU A 87 -7.63 -9.93 6.35
N MET A 88 -8.04 -10.91 7.16
CA MET A 88 -8.95 -12.00 6.79
C MET A 88 -10.43 -11.68 7.06
N GLY A 89 -10.76 -10.47 7.51
CA GLY A 89 -12.14 -10.04 7.77
C GLY A 89 -12.81 -10.72 8.96
N TYR A 90 -12.02 -11.11 9.97
CA TYR A 90 -12.52 -11.64 11.23
C TYR A 90 -12.42 -10.60 12.35
N ASP A 91 -13.40 -10.61 13.23
CA ASP A 91 -13.34 -9.90 14.50
C ASP A 91 -12.32 -10.56 15.45
N ALA A 92 -11.80 -9.79 16.42
CA ALA A 92 -10.78 -10.25 17.34
C ALA A 92 -11.23 -11.43 18.23
N ASP A 93 -12.52 -11.60 18.47
CA ASP A 93 -13.10 -12.69 19.28
C ASP A 93 -13.53 -13.92 18.44
N HIS A 94 -13.38 -13.85 17.11
CA HIS A 94 -13.67 -14.98 16.23
C HIS A 94 -12.71 -16.15 16.53
N ALA A 95 -13.22 -17.38 16.47
CA ALA A 95 -12.45 -18.58 16.84
C ALA A 95 -11.12 -18.72 16.06
N ASN A 96 -11.11 -18.33 14.78
CA ASN A 96 -9.90 -18.35 13.93
C ASN A 96 -8.91 -17.22 14.23
N SER A 97 -9.26 -16.24 15.07
CA SER A 97 -8.39 -15.11 15.43
C SER A 97 -7.45 -15.43 16.59
N MET A 98 -7.72 -16.52 17.33
CA MET A 98 -6.96 -16.90 18.52
C MET A 98 -5.46 -17.06 18.20
N GLY A 99 -4.63 -16.27 18.89
CA GLY A 99 -3.17 -16.29 18.75
C GLY A 99 -2.59 -15.36 17.68
N GLU A 100 -3.45 -14.70 16.89
CA GLU A 100 -3.02 -13.81 15.79
C GLU A 100 -3.44 -12.34 16.00
N VAL A 101 -4.35 -12.06 16.93
CA VAL A 101 -4.79 -10.70 17.29
C VAL A 101 -3.61 -9.81 17.68
N GLY A 102 -3.39 -8.74 16.93
CA GLY A 102 -2.34 -7.76 17.17
C GLY A 102 -0.90 -8.26 16.97
N LYS A 103 -0.69 -9.43 16.37
CA LYS A 103 0.66 -10.05 16.28
C LYS A 103 1.49 -9.45 15.14
N CYS A 104 0.94 -9.43 13.93
CA CYS A 104 1.62 -8.95 12.71
C CYS A 104 1.24 -7.51 12.32
N GLY A 105 0.32 -6.89 13.07
CA GLY A 105 -0.20 -5.57 12.77
C GLY A 105 -1.12 -5.05 13.88
N VAL A 106 -1.79 -3.93 13.63
CA VAL A 106 -2.84 -3.43 14.51
C VAL A 106 -4.12 -4.24 14.34
N SER A 107 -4.77 -4.59 15.46
CA SER A 107 -6.11 -5.20 15.43
C SER A 107 -7.18 -4.13 15.30
N ILE A 108 -8.07 -4.25 14.31
CA ILE A 108 -9.23 -3.39 14.08
C ILE A 108 -10.46 -4.29 13.90
N SER A 109 -11.40 -4.27 14.84
CA SER A 109 -12.68 -4.97 14.73
C SER A 109 -13.87 -4.00 14.62
N SER A 110 -13.67 -2.71 14.89
CA SER A 110 -14.73 -1.72 14.93
C SER A 110 -14.29 -0.32 14.50
N LEU A 111 -15.27 0.58 14.33
CA LEU A 111 -15.01 2.00 14.15
C LEU A 111 -14.27 2.60 15.36
N GLU A 112 -14.59 2.17 16.59
CA GLU A 112 -13.95 2.66 17.81
C GLU A 112 -12.44 2.38 17.79
N ASP A 113 -12.02 1.23 17.26
CA ASP A 113 -10.59 0.92 17.12
C ASP A 113 -9.90 1.89 16.15
N MET A 114 -10.56 2.23 15.03
CA MET A 114 -10.05 3.19 14.06
C MET A 114 -9.99 4.61 14.65
N GLU A 115 -11.00 4.99 15.44
CA GLU A 115 -11.05 6.25 16.18
C GLU A 115 -9.89 6.33 17.19
N ILE A 116 -9.61 5.25 17.93
CA ILE A 116 -8.47 5.18 18.85
C ILE A 116 -7.16 5.29 18.07
N LEU A 117 -7.02 4.58 16.94
CA LEU A 117 -5.82 4.54 16.14
C LEU A 117 -5.40 5.95 15.64
N PHE A 118 -6.38 6.75 15.22
CA PHE A 118 -6.14 8.08 14.62
C PHE A 118 -6.53 9.26 15.52
N ARG A 119 -6.86 9.02 16.80
CA ARG A 119 -7.16 10.08 17.75
C ARG A 119 -6.02 11.09 17.81
N ALA A 120 -6.33 12.38 17.64
CA ALA A 120 -5.37 13.48 17.62
C ALA A 120 -4.32 13.42 16.49
N ILE A 121 -4.59 12.68 15.41
CA ILE A 121 -3.85 12.76 14.15
C ILE A 121 -4.76 13.43 13.12
N PRO A 122 -4.43 14.64 12.61
CA PRO A 122 -5.29 15.37 11.69
C PRO A 122 -5.27 14.74 10.29
N LEU A 123 -6.25 13.89 9.98
CA LEU A 123 -6.29 13.09 8.75
C LEU A 123 -6.40 13.92 7.46
N ALA A 124 -6.81 15.19 7.54
CA ALA A 124 -6.83 16.11 6.40
C ALA A 124 -5.43 16.55 5.94
N ASP A 125 -4.43 16.44 6.82
CA ASP A 125 -3.09 17.01 6.64
C ASP A 125 -1.98 15.95 6.63
N VAL A 126 -2.32 14.70 6.96
CA VAL A 126 -1.39 13.55 6.94
C VAL A 126 -1.81 12.58 5.85
N THR A 127 -0.86 12.12 5.03
CA THR A 127 -1.13 11.04 4.07
C THR A 127 -1.03 9.68 4.75
N VAL A 128 -2.09 8.87 4.66
CA VAL A 128 -2.15 7.54 5.28
C VAL A 128 -2.24 6.46 4.21
N SER A 129 -1.36 5.46 4.28
CA SER A 129 -1.42 4.26 3.46
C SER A 129 -1.86 3.08 4.32
N MET A 130 -2.80 2.28 3.84
CA MET A 130 -3.33 1.10 4.52
C MET A 130 -3.07 -0.14 3.66
N THR A 131 -2.26 -1.06 4.19
CA THR A 131 -1.99 -2.35 3.54
C THR A 131 -3.11 -3.31 3.89
N ILE A 132 -4.21 -3.19 3.15
CA ILE A 132 -5.45 -3.94 3.34
C ILE A 132 -6.03 -4.29 1.96
N ASN A 133 -6.56 -5.52 1.80
CA ASN A 133 -7.01 -6.04 0.51
C ASN A 133 -8.46 -6.50 0.56
N SER A 134 -8.74 -7.75 0.95
CA SER A 134 -10.12 -8.27 0.90
C SER A 134 -11.15 -7.43 1.66
N PRO A 135 -10.90 -6.97 2.90
CA PRO A 135 -11.80 -6.08 3.61
C PRO A 135 -11.44 -4.59 3.44
N ALA A 136 -10.72 -4.23 2.36
CA ALA A 136 -10.27 -2.85 2.13
C ALA A 136 -11.42 -1.85 2.11
N ALA A 137 -12.53 -2.16 1.45
CA ALA A 137 -13.70 -1.28 1.39
C ALA A 137 -14.27 -0.97 2.79
N VAL A 138 -14.30 -1.97 3.68
CA VAL A 138 -14.80 -1.83 5.06
C VAL A 138 -13.82 -1.06 5.93
N SER A 139 -12.54 -1.40 5.88
CA SER A 139 -11.51 -0.68 6.65
C SER A 139 -11.38 0.78 6.20
N TRP A 140 -11.54 1.02 4.90
CA TRP A 140 -11.52 2.37 4.34
C TRP A 140 -12.74 3.18 4.72
N SER A 141 -13.94 2.58 4.75
CA SER A 141 -15.13 3.31 5.20
C SER A 141 -15.02 3.75 6.66
N MET A 142 -14.46 2.91 7.54
CA MET A 142 -14.15 3.29 8.92
C MET A 142 -13.15 4.46 8.97
N TYR A 143 -12.07 4.39 8.17
CA TYR A 143 -11.10 5.48 8.08
C TYR A 143 -11.73 6.81 7.62
N LEU A 144 -12.60 6.77 6.61
CA LEU A 144 -13.31 7.95 6.12
C LEU A 144 -14.31 8.51 7.14
N ALA A 145 -14.99 7.64 7.90
CA ALA A 145 -15.88 8.06 8.98
C ALA A 145 -15.10 8.79 10.09
N VAL A 146 -13.93 8.28 10.48
CA VAL A 146 -13.06 8.98 11.45
C VAL A 146 -12.60 10.34 10.90
N ALA A 147 -12.21 10.40 9.62
CA ALA A 147 -11.81 11.66 9.01
C ALA A 147 -12.97 12.68 8.98
N GLU A 148 -14.19 12.24 8.66
CA GLU A 148 -15.39 13.08 8.68
C GLU A 148 -15.73 13.55 10.10
N GLN A 149 -15.65 12.68 11.12
CA GLN A 149 -15.82 13.06 12.53
C GLN A 149 -14.79 14.11 13.00
N GLN A 150 -13.58 14.10 12.45
CA GLN A 150 -12.57 15.14 12.67
C GLN A 150 -12.85 16.46 11.91
N GLY A 151 -13.93 16.51 11.12
CA GLY A 151 -14.31 17.67 10.31
C GLY A 151 -13.60 17.75 8.95
N ALA A 152 -12.94 16.68 8.50
CA ALA A 152 -12.24 16.69 7.22
C ALA A 152 -13.21 16.50 6.04
N VAL A 153 -13.07 17.36 5.02
CA VAL A 153 -13.76 17.18 3.74
C VAL A 153 -13.06 16.07 2.96
N TRP A 154 -13.79 15.07 2.47
CA TRP A 154 -13.22 13.91 1.75
C TRP A 154 -12.35 14.29 0.55
N ALA A 155 -12.66 15.38 -0.15
CA ALA A 155 -11.83 15.90 -1.24
C ALA A 155 -10.41 16.30 -0.81
N ARG A 156 -10.18 16.52 0.49
CA ARG A 156 -8.87 16.78 1.07
C ARG A 156 -8.13 15.52 1.52
N ILE A 157 -8.79 14.38 1.64
CA ILE A 157 -8.13 13.18 2.17
C ILE A 157 -7.15 12.63 1.14
N SER A 158 -5.90 12.46 1.56
CA SER A 158 -4.82 11.94 0.72
C SER A 158 -4.29 10.65 1.32
N GLY A 159 -4.10 9.62 0.51
CA GLY A 159 -3.73 8.32 1.04
C GLY A 159 -3.77 7.22 0.00
N THR A 160 -3.66 5.99 0.47
CA THR A 160 -3.68 4.79 -0.38
C THR A 160 -4.27 3.63 0.38
N ILE A 161 -5.14 2.84 -0.25
CA ILE A 161 -5.42 1.46 0.16
C ILE A 161 -4.74 0.52 -0.83
N GLN A 162 -4.26 -0.62 -0.37
CA GLN A 162 -3.59 -1.57 -1.27
C GLN A 162 -4.58 -2.14 -2.29
N ASN A 163 -5.68 -2.73 -1.82
CA ASN A 163 -6.86 -3.09 -2.64
C ASN A 163 -6.52 -3.86 -3.94
N ASP A 164 -5.42 -4.63 -3.95
CA ASP A 164 -4.99 -5.45 -5.07
C ASP A 164 -5.26 -6.90 -4.72
N ILE A 165 -6.43 -7.38 -5.14
CA ILE A 165 -6.92 -8.70 -4.78
C ILE A 165 -6.36 -9.81 -5.68
N LEU A 166 -5.84 -9.47 -6.87
CA LEU A 166 -5.30 -10.47 -7.79
C LEU A 166 -4.00 -11.06 -7.25
N LYS A 167 -3.11 -10.22 -6.71
CA LYS A 167 -1.88 -10.68 -6.06
C LYS A 167 -2.13 -11.51 -4.80
N GLU A 168 -3.30 -11.40 -4.16
CA GLU A 168 -3.65 -12.25 -3.01
C GLU A 168 -3.76 -13.71 -3.42
N TYR A 169 -4.46 -14.00 -4.51
CA TYR A 169 -4.57 -15.37 -5.01
C TYR A 169 -3.22 -15.91 -5.48
N ILE A 170 -2.36 -15.06 -6.04
CA ILE A 170 -1.07 -15.46 -6.60
C ILE A 170 -0.02 -15.68 -5.51
N ALA A 171 0.12 -14.74 -4.57
CA ALA A 171 1.29 -14.67 -3.69
C ALA A 171 0.95 -14.47 -2.19
N GLN A 172 0.20 -13.43 -1.82
CA GLN A 172 0.08 -12.98 -0.42
C GLN A 172 -0.93 -13.78 0.43
N LYS A 173 -1.96 -14.37 -0.21
CA LYS A 173 -2.92 -15.34 0.37
C LYS A 173 -3.93 -14.79 1.37
N GLU A 174 -4.19 -13.48 1.38
CA GLU A 174 -5.19 -12.81 2.23
C GLU A 174 -6.50 -12.55 1.45
N TYR A 175 -7.15 -13.62 0.99
CA TYR A 175 -8.42 -13.55 0.26
C TYR A 175 -9.61 -14.11 1.04
N ILE A 176 -10.76 -13.42 0.98
CA ILE A 176 -12.02 -13.85 1.62
C ILE A 176 -12.99 -14.46 0.61
N TYR A 177 -13.21 -13.78 -0.52
CA TYR A 177 -14.21 -14.17 -1.52
C TYR A 177 -13.58 -14.84 -2.74
N PRO A 178 -14.37 -15.46 -3.63
CA PRO A 178 -13.89 -15.88 -4.96
C PRO A 178 -13.45 -14.68 -5.82
N PRO A 179 -12.63 -14.88 -6.87
CA PRO A 179 -12.04 -13.78 -7.65
C PRO A 179 -13.04 -12.79 -8.25
N ARG A 180 -14.19 -13.24 -8.76
CA ARG A 180 -15.19 -12.36 -9.40
C ARG A 180 -15.82 -11.35 -8.43
N PRO A 181 -16.44 -11.75 -7.30
CA PRO A 181 -16.98 -10.79 -6.33
C PRO A 181 -15.89 -9.93 -5.69
N SER A 182 -14.70 -10.48 -5.45
CA SER A 182 -13.52 -9.72 -5.03
C SER A 182 -13.17 -8.57 -5.99
N MET A 183 -13.08 -8.86 -7.29
CA MET A 183 -12.81 -7.83 -8.30
C MET A 183 -13.92 -6.78 -8.37
N ARG A 184 -15.18 -7.16 -8.14
CA ARG A 184 -16.28 -6.19 -8.05
C ARG A 184 -16.06 -5.19 -6.90
N LEU A 185 -15.68 -5.66 -5.71
CA LEU A 185 -15.40 -4.78 -4.58
C LEU A 185 -14.25 -3.80 -4.88
N VAL A 186 -13.20 -4.30 -5.55
CA VAL A 186 -12.08 -3.44 -6.01
C VAL A 186 -12.59 -2.36 -6.97
N THR A 187 -13.39 -2.73 -7.99
CA THR A 187 -13.91 -1.76 -8.97
C THR A 187 -14.86 -0.75 -8.37
N ASP A 188 -15.79 -1.20 -7.51
CA ASP A 188 -16.75 -0.31 -6.82
C ASP A 188 -15.99 0.70 -5.94
N THR A 189 -14.90 0.27 -5.29
CA THR A 189 -14.03 1.15 -4.48
C THR A 189 -13.30 2.19 -5.33
N ILE A 190 -12.78 1.81 -6.50
CA ILE A 190 -12.12 2.72 -7.45
C ILE A 190 -13.12 3.74 -8.01
N GLU A 191 -14.31 3.30 -8.40
CA GLU A 191 -15.37 4.18 -8.91
C GLU A 191 -15.78 5.22 -7.86
N PHE A 192 -16.04 4.77 -6.63
CA PHE A 192 -16.40 5.67 -5.53
C PHE A 192 -15.31 6.70 -5.24
N ALA A 193 -14.04 6.26 -5.16
CA ALA A 193 -12.91 7.16 -4.93
C ALA A 193 -12.77 8.22 -6.03
N THR A 194 -12.94 7.82 -7.30
CA THR A 194 -12.81 8.74 -8.45
C THR A 194 -13.83 9.87 -8.39
N GLY A 195 -15.05 9.61 -7.91
CA GLY A 195 -16.10 10.62 -7.80
C GLY A 195 -16.04 11.50 -6.54
N ARG A 196 -15.38 11.05 -5.47
CA ARG A 196 -15.50 11.68 -4.13
C ARG A 196 -14.16 12.06 -3.48
N LEU A 197 -13.07 11.38 -3.82
CA LEU A 197 -11.76 11.49 -3.18
C LEU A 197 -10.63 11.65 -4.21
N PRO A 198 -10.57 12.80 -4.93
CA PRO A 198 -9.61 13.02 -6.02
C PRO A 198 -8.13 12.97 -5.62
N ARG A 199 -7.81 13.01 -4.31
CA ARG A 199 -6.43 12.93 -3.79
C ARG A 199 -6.08 11.57 -3.20
N PHE A 200 -7.03 10.63 -3.18
CA PHE A 200 -6.84 9.30 -2.63
C PHE A 200 -6.50 8.30 -3.74
N ASN A 201 -5.55 7.41 -3.49
CA ASN A 201 -5.18 6.35 -4.42
C ASN A 201 -5.97 5.09 -4.04
N PRO A 202 -7.00 4.69 -4.80
CA PRO A 202 -7.90 3.59 -4.40
C PRO A 202 -7.31 2.20 -4.61
N ILE A 203 -6.11 2.10 -5.16
CA ILE A 203 -5.41 0.83 -5.40
C ILE A 203 -3.89 1.08 -5.43
N SER A 204 -3.14 0.07 -5.02
CA SER A 204 -1.70 -0.04 -5.23
C SER A 204 -1.39 -1.41 -5.84
N ILE A 205 -1.25 -1.42 -7.17
CA ILE A 205 -0.92 -2.64 -7.92
C ILE A 205 0.47 -3.13 -7.51
N SER A 206 0.55 -4.34 -7.00
CA SER A 206 1.63 -4.77 -6.12
C SER A 206 2.45 -5.93 -6.68
N GLY A 207 3.67 -5.65 -7.13
CA GLY A 207 4.66 -6.68 -7.48
C GLY A 207 5.50 -7.20 -6.30
N TYR A 208 5.52 -6.47 -5.17
CA TYR A 208 6.36 -6.79 -4.01
C TYR A 208 6.12 -8.21 -3.48
N HIS A 209 4.87 -8.56 -3.17
CA HIS A 209 4.54 -9.87 -2.60
C HIS A 209 4.81 -11.02 -3.58
N ILE A 210 4.65 -10.78 -4.88
CA ILE A 210 4.96 -11.76 -5.93
C ILE A 210 6.48 -12.05 -5.93
N ARG A 211 7.30 -11.01 -5.77
CA ARG A 211 8.75 -11.14 -5.62
C ARG A 211 9.13 -11.86 -4.33
N GLU A 212 8.53 -11.50 -3.20
CA GLU A 212 8.77 -12.16 -1.91
C GLU A 212 8.35 -13.64 -1.92
N ALA A 213 7.33 -14.00 -2.72
CA ALA A 213 6.93 -15.38 -2.96
C ALA A 213 7.88 -16.14 -3.91
N GLY A 214 8.90 -15.47 -4.46
CA GLY A 214 9.99 -16.10 -5.22
C GLY A 214 10.01 -15.81 -6.72
N SER A 215 9.24 -14.85 -7.23
CA SER A 215 9.34 -14.49 -8.66
C SER A 215 10.69 -13.83 -9.01
N THR A 216 11.05 -13.86 -10.29
CA THR A 216 12.20 -13.08 -10.77
C THR A 216 11.78 -11.62 -11.03
N ALA A 217 12.65 -10.82 -11.67
CA ALA A 217 12.29 -9.44 -12.03
C ALA A 217 11.41 -9.37 -13.29
N VAL A 218 11.33 -10.49 -14.01
CA VAL A 218 10.47 -10.73 -15.18
C VAL A 218 9.32 -11.63 -14.74
#